data_AF-A0AAN8VKU1-F1
#
_entry.id   AF-A0AAN8VKU1-F1
#
_cell.length_a   1.000
_cell.length_b   1.000
_cell.length_c   1.000
_cell.angle_alpha   90.00
_cell.angle_beta   90.00
_cell.angle_gamma   90.00
#
_symmetry.space_group_name_H-M   'P 1'
#
loop_
_entity.id
_entity.type
_entity.pdbx_description
1 polymer ?
#
loop_
_entity_poly.entity_id
_entity_poly.type
_entity_poly.pdbx_seq_one_letter_code
_entity_poly.pdbx_strand_id
1 'polypeptide(L)'
;MGHLIPLIELARKLILYNNIYITFFIPNDGSSIEPQKQVLQALPRRINAIFLPPVSLDDLPEDTRLETRFVLTITRFLSYLRDAFKVLKESSNVTAMVVDLFGSEVFDVANEFGALSILFCTASAMLLCLTFISPELHETYSGEFTDLPEPVQLHGCVPLQGRDLPDPLQDRKNEAYGWMLHLVERFKKAAGIMVNSFFEMEMGAFKGLKEDYPGFPPVYPPSGSVLFVSFGSGGTLSSKQLRELACGLEMSGQRFLWVIRSPHDKAANAAYLSVKSAQNPFNFLPDGFIERTKNLGLVVPSWASQIAILCHGSTGGFLTHCGWNSILESVVHGVPLIAWPLNAEQRLNAVLLSEDLKVAVRVEANEKGLVGREKIAEYIKGLIEGNEGKMLKDRMKNLKEAAAMALKEDGSSSKSLIQVPQISIFNHSLTGDFLTHCDRNSTVEIVVHGIPLIAWPLFAKQRQNTVLLSDDFKVAVRVQANEKVVRVQIAGYVRGLIEGDEGNMLQKCMEDLKEAAKKAMGKDGSPTKLLAEVAQILSDSGTI
;
A
#
# COMPACT_ATOMS: atom_id res chain seq x y z
N MET A 1 2.61 -13.21 -25.83
CA MET A 1 3.33 -12.16 -25.06
C MET A 1 2.71 -11.87 -23.69
N GLY A 2 1.38 -11.75 -23.56
CA GLY A 2 0.71 -11.45 -22.27
C GLY A 2 0.99 -12.43 -21.13
N HIS A 3 1.29 -13.70 -21.44
CA HIS A 3 1.70 -14.73 -20.49
C HIS A 3 3.21 -14.68 -20.17
N LEU A 4 4.03 -14.44 -21.19
CA LEU A 4 5.49 -14.47 -21.10
C LEU A 4 6.04 -13.28 -20.30
N ILE A 5 5.52 -12.07 -20.49
CA ILE A 5 6.04 -10.86 -19.83
C ILE A 5 5.94 -10.96 -18.29
N PRO A 6 4.79 -11.31 -17.69
CA PRO A 6 4.70 -11.49 -16.24
C PRO A 6 5.68 -12.54 -15.68
N LEU A 7 5.86 -13.66 -16.40
CA LEU A 7 6.83 -14.69 -16.01
C LEU A 7 8.28 -14.20 -16.12
N ILE A 8 8.61 -13.38 -17.12
CA ILE A 8 9.93 -12.72 -17.23
C ILE A 8 10.16 -11.78 -16.05
N GLU A 9 9.16 -10.98 -15.66
CA GLU A 9 9.28 -10.09 -14.50
C GLU A 9 9.43 -10.87 -13.18
N LEU A 10 8.68 -11.97 -13.03
CA LEU A 10 8.88 -12.89 -11.91
C LEU A 10 10.30 -13.46 -11.92
N ALA A 11 10.79 -13.93 -13.07
CA ALA A 11 12.13 -14.49 -13.20
C ALA A 11 13.23 -13.48 -12.84
N ARG A 12 13.12 -12.24 -13.34
CA ARG A 12 14.02 -11.12 -12.98
C ARG A 12 14.05 -10.91 -11.46
N LYS A 13 12.88 -10.91 -10.81
CA LYS A 13 12.81 -10.81 -9.35
C LYS A 13 13.49 -12.00 -8.68
N LEU A 14 13.17 -13.23 -9.08
CA LEU A 14 13.71 -14.42 -8.42
C LEU A 14 15.25 -14.49 -8.47
N ILE A 15 15.88 -14.12 -9.60
CA ILE A 15 17.36 -14.11 -9.71
C ILE A 15 18.03 -12.97 -8.93
N LEU A 16 17.29 -11.91 -8.56
CA LEU A 16 17.83 -10.82 -7.75
C LEU A 16 17.93 -11.22 -6.27
N TYR A 17 16.95 -11.96 -5.76
CA TYR A 17 16.89 -12.36 -4.34
C TYR A 17 17.53 -13.72 -4.08
N ASN A 18 17.75 -14.54 -5.12
CA ASN A 18 18.24 -15.91 -4.95
C ASN A 18 19.38 -16.19 -5.91
N ASN A 19 20.35 -17.00 -5.47
CA ASN A 19 21.42 -17.48 -6.35
C ASN A 19 20.96 -18.67 -7.20
N ILE A 20 19.97 -18.43 -8.06
CA ILE A 20 19.37 -19.45 -8.95
C ILE A 20 19.56 -19.08 -10.41
N TYR A 21 19.47 -20.10 -11.26
CA TYR A 21 19.35 -19.97 -12.71
C TYR A 21 17.92 -20.29 -13.13
N ILE A 22 17.43 -19.59 -14.15
CA ILE A 22 16.09 -19.78 -14.67
C ILE A 22 16.19 -20.16 -16.14
N THR A 23 15.43 -21.16 -16.56
CA THR A 23 15.32 -21.56 -17.97
C THR A 23 13.86 -21.52 -18.36
N PHE A 24 13.53 -20.70 -19.35
CA PHE A 24 12.22 -20.66 -19.97
C PHE A 24 12.09 -21.78 -21.01
N PHE A 25 11.04 -22.58 -20.93
CA PHE A 25 10.61 -23.43 -22.04
C PHE A 25 9.53 -22.68 -22.81
N ILE A 26 9.80 -22.33 -24.06
CA ILE A 26 8.90 -21.51 -24.88
C ILE A 26 8.13 -22.43 -25.84
N PRO A 27 6.79 -22.55 -25.68
CA PRO A 27 5.95 -23.27 -26.61
C PRO A 27 5.97 -22.60 -27.99
N ASN A 28 5.77 -23.40 -29.04
CA ASN A 28 5.74 -22.93 -30.41
C ASN A 28 4.57 -23.59 -31.14
N ASP A 29 3.62 -22.79 -31.61
CA ASP A 29 2.43 -23.21 -32.34
C ASP A 29 2.60 -23.08 -33.87
N GLY A 30 3.83 -22.87 -34.34
CA GLY A 30 4.16 -22.61 -35.74
C GLY A 30 4.06 -21.13 -36.15
N SER A 31 3.56 -20.26 -35.26
CA SER A 31 3.55 -18.81 -35.49
C SER A 31 4.95 -18.18 -35.29
N SER A 32 5.09 -16.91 -35.68
CA SER A 32 6.37 -16.19 -35.51
C SER A 32 6.70 -16.00 -34.03
N ILE A 33 7.86 -16.55 -33.62
CA ILE A 33 8.41 -16.44 -32.26
C ILE A 33 9.46 -15.32 -32.11
N GLU A 34 9.61 -14.47 -33.13
CA GLU A 34 10.67 -13.45 -33.14
C GLU A 34 10.56 -12.42 -32.01
N PRO A 35 9.36 -11.90 -31.67
CA PRO A 35 9.21 -11.01 -30.51
C PRO A 35 9.64 -11.66 -29.19
N GLN A 36 9.31 -12.95 -29.00
CA GLN A 36 9.68 -13.73 -27.82
C GLN A 36 11.20 -13.89 -27.75
N LYS A 37 11.85 -14.24 -28.88
CA LYS A 37 13.31 -14.35 -28.98
C LYS A 37 14.00 -13.04 -28.62
N GLN A 38 13.56 -11.93 -29.20
CA GLN A 38 14.16 -10.62 -28.96
C GLN A 38 14.13 -10.24 -27.48
N VAL A 39 12.98 -10.43 -26.81
CA VAL A 39 12.84 -10.10 -25.39
C VAL A 39 13.68 -11.03 -24.51
N LEU A 40 13.71 -12.34 -24.81
CA LEU A 40 14.45 -13.33 -24.02
C LEU A 40 15.97 -13.22 -24.18
N GLN A 41 16.46 -12.89 -25.38
CA GLN A 41 17.89 -12.67 -25.65
C GLN A 41 18.44 -11.42 -24.94
N ALA A 42 17.57 -10.45 -24.65
CA ALA A 42 17.95 -9.24 -23.90
C ALA A 42 18.05 -9.47 -22.38
N LEU A 43 17.75 -10.68 -21.88
CA LEU A 43 17.77 -10.98 -20.45
C LEU A 43 19.19 -11.28 -19.93
N PRO A 44 19.44 -11.10 -18.62
CA PRO A 44 20.73 -11.43 -18.02
C PRO A 44 21.11 -12.90 -18.22
N ARG A 45 22.42 -13.21 -18.28
CA ARG A 45 22.96 -14.57 -18.51
C ARG A 45 22.44 -15.67 -17.57
N ARG A 46 21.85 -15.32 -16.43
CA ARG A 46 21.23 -16.27 -15.49
C ARG A 46 19.84 -16.74 -15.94
N ILE A 47 19.26 -16.09 -16.94
CA ILE A 47 17.97 -16.43 -17.53
C ILE A 47 18.22 -16.93 -18.95
N ASN A 48 17.97 -18.21 -19.17
CA ASN A 48 18.09 -18.87 -20.46
C ASN A 48 16.70 -19.16 -21.04
N ALA A 49 16.64 -19.45 -22.33
CA ALA A 49 15.42 -19.89 -23.00
C ALA A 49 15.72 -21.07 -23.93
N ILE A 50 14.85 -22.08 -23.86
CA ILE A 50 14.79 -23.23 -24.76
C ILE A 50 13.49 -23.10 -25.55
N PHE A 51 13.61 -22.93 -26.86
CA PHE A 51 12.46 -22.89 -27.76
C PHE A 51 12.11 -24.31 -28.19
N LEU A 52 10.88 -24.74 -27.91
CA LEU A 52 10.44 -26.08 -28.25
C LEU A 52 10.09 -26.18 -29.76
N PRO A 53 10.15 -27.39 -30.35
CA PRO A 53 9.70 -27.63 -31.72
C PRO A 53 8.22 -27.21 -31.91
N PRO A 54 7.84 -26.76 -33.12
CA PRO A 54 6.47 -26.36 -33.40
C PRO A 54 5.49 -27.54 -33.32
N VAL A 55 4.31 -27.30 -32.76
CA VAL A 55 3.15 -28.20 -32.84
C VAL A 55 2.11 -27.60 -33.78
N SER A 56 1.52 -28.43 -34.66
CA SER A 56 0.43 -27.98 -35.52
C SER A 56 -0.86 -27.89 -34.70
N LEU A 57 -1.69 -26.89 -35.03
CA LEU A 57 -3.06 -26.71 -34.56
C LEU A 57 -4.05 -26.64 -35.74
N ASP A 58 -3.64 -27.10 -36.92
CA ASP A 58 -4.40 -26.94 -38.17
C ASP A 58 -5.64 -27.84 -38.23
N ASP A 59 -5.73 -28.82 -37.33
CA ASP A 59 -6.90 -29.67 -37.12
C ASP A 59 -8.02 -28.99 -36.33
N LEU A 60 -7.76 -27.83 -35.72
CA LEU A 60 -8.75 -27.08 -34.96
C LEU A 60 -9.55 -26.12 -35.86
N PRO A 61 -10.86 -25.96 -35.63
CA PRO A 61 -11.65 -24.89 -36.24
C PRO A 61 -11.02 -23.50 -36.05
N GLU A 62 -11.20 -22.62 -37.04
CA GLU A 62 -10.67 -21.25 -36.96
C GLU A 62 -11.25 -20.44 -35.79
N ASP A 63 -12.50 -20.73 -35.40
CA ASP A 63 -13.23 -20.10 -34.31
C ASP A 63 -12.98 -20.74 -32.94
N THR A 64 -12.08 -21.74 -32.84
CA THR A 64 -11.67 -22.31 -31.55
C THR A 64 -11.09 -21.23 -30.64
N ARG A 65 -11.65 -21.13 -29.43
CA ARG A 65 -11.29 -20.12 -28.43
C ARG A 65 -9.82 -20.24 -27.99
N LEU A 66 -9.21 -19.11 -27.65
CA LEU A 66 -7.78 -19.02 -27.33
C LEU A 66 -7.37 -19.90 -26.15
N GLU A 67 -8.23 -20.03 -25.14
CA GLU A 67 -7.99 -20.85 -23.96
C GLU A 67 -7.78 -22.31 -24.35
N THR A 68 -8.64 -22.85 -25.21
CA THR A 68 -8.51 -24.21 -25.76
C THR A 68 -7.22 -24.35 -26.56
N ARG A 69 -6.91 -23.38 -27.43
CA ARG A 69 -5.66 -23.39 -28.22
C ARG A 69 -4.43 -23.39 -27.31
N PHE A 70 -4.43 -22.60 -26.23
CA PHE A 70 -3.32 -22.57 -25.28
C PHE A 70 -3.13 -23.93 -24.62
N VAL A 71 -4.17 -24.51 -24.02
CA VAL A 71 -4.07 -25.81 -23.35
C VAL A 71 -3.64 -26.89 -24.32
N LEU A 72 -4.23 -26.97 -25.51
CA LEU A 72 -3.85 -27.96 -26.53
C LEU A 72 -2.41 -27.79 -27.01
N THR A 73 -1.93 -26.54 -27.14
CA THR A 73 -0.52 -26.28 -27.44
C THR A 73 0.35 -26.88 -26.34
N ILE A 74 0.00 -26.65 -25.06
CA ILE A 74 0.73 -27.23 -23.92
C ILE A 74 0.76 -28.75 -24.00
N THR A 75 -0.41 -29.37 -24.12
CA THR A 75 -0.56 -30.84 -24.13
C THR A 75 0.22 -31.48 -25.29
N ARG A 76 0.20 -30.87 -26.48
CA ARG A 76 0.88 -31.39 -27.67
C ARG A 76 2.40 -31.30 -27.58
N PHE A 77 2.96 -30.38 -26.79
CA PHE A 77 4.42 -30.28 -26.66
C PHE A 77 5.00 -31.13 -25.52
N LEU A 78 4.19 -31.77 -24.67
CA LEU A 78 4.68 -32.42 -23.45
C LEU A 78 5.82 -33.41 -23.70
N SER A 79 5.83 -34.12 -24.83
CA SER A 79 6.97 -34.98 -25.23
C SER A 79 8.25 -34.19 -25.43
N TYR A 80 8.21 -33.09 -26.20
CA TYR A 80 9.37 -32.22 -26.41
C TYR A 80 9.86 -31.55 -25.12
N LEU A 81 8.93 -31.13 -24.26
CA LEU A 81 9.28 -30.60 -22.94
C LEU A 81 9.97 -31.68 -22.11
N ARG A 82 9.44 -32.91 -22.08
CA ARG A 82 10.03 -34.02 -21.32
C ARG A 82 11.47 -34.27 -21.74
N ASP A 83 11.74 -34.32 -23.04
CA ASP A 83 13.09 -34.52 -23.57
C ASP A 83 14.03 -33.36 -23.19
N ALA A 84 13.58 -32.12 -23.38
CA ALA A 84 14.38 -30.94 -23.04
C ALA A 84 14.62 -30.80 -21.53
N PHE A 85 13.62 -31.13 -20.71
CA PHE A 85 13.69 -31.09 -19.25
C PHE A 85 14.64 -32.17 -18.72
N LYS A 86 14.62 -33.37 -19.31
CA LYS A 86 15.58 -34.44 -19.00
C LYS A 86 17.02 -33.99 -19.18
N VAL A 87 17.34 -33.41 -20.35
CA VAL A 87 18.68 -32.89 -20.64
C VAL A 87 19.08 -31.78 -19.65
N LEU A 88 18.16 -30.87 -19.34
CA LEU A 88 18.41 -29.82 -18.36
C LEU A 88 18.71 -30.41 -16.97
N LYS A 89 17.95 -31.44 -16.55
CA LYS A 89 18.11 -32.10 -15.25
C LYS A 89 19.41 -32.91 -15.13
N GLU A 90 19.93 -33.45 -16.23
CA GLU A 90 21.23 -34.12 -16.27
C GLU A 90 22.39 -33.13 -16.07
N SER A 91 22.23 -31.90 -16.53
CA SER A 91 23.25 -30.84 -16.44
C SER A 91 23.13 -29.93 -15.22
N SER A 92 21.98 -29.93 -14.53
CA SER A 92 21.66 -28.95 -13.50
C SER A 92 20.66 -29.48 -12.45
N ASN A 93 20.75 -28.94 -11.23
CA ASN A 93 19.80 -29.29 -10.17
C ASN A 93 18.52 -28.46 -10.27
N VAL A 94 17.60 -28.85 -11.17
CA VAL A 94 16.31 -28.17 -11.33
C VAL A 94 15.39 -28.50 -10.15
N THR A 95 15.02 -27.51 -9.33
CA THR A 95 14.25 -27.73 -8.09
C THR A 95 12.75 -27.52 -8.26
N ALA A 96 12.33 -26.67 -9.18
CA ALA A 96 10.93 -26.31 -9.39
C ALA A 96 10.66 -25.95 -10.86
N MET A 97 9.41 -26.15 -11.27
CA MET A 97 8.83 -25.71 -12.52
C MET A 97 7.68 -24.76 -12.21
N VAL A 98 7.74 -23.55 -12.77
CA VAL A 98 6.70 -22.53 -12.62
C VAL A 98 5.94 -22.40 -13.93
N VAL A 99 4.60 -22.50 -13.86
CA VAL A 99 3.72 -22.40 -15.03
C VAL A 99 2.62 -21.37 -14.78
N ASP A 100 2.02 -20.83 -15.84
CA ASP A 100 0.85 -19.98 -15.73
C ASP A 100 -0.45 -20.81 -15.60
N LEU A 101 -1.61 -20.13 -15.64
CA LEU A 101 -2.93 -20.74 -15.49
C LEU A 101 -3.26 -21.85 -16.52
N PHE A 102 -2.63 -21.86 -17.70
CA PHE A 102 -2.89 -22.84 -18.75
C PHE A 102 -1.85 -23.97 -18.80
N GLY A 103 -0.74 -23.82 -18.07
CA GLY A 103 0.39 -24.75 -18.13
C GLY A 103 0.34 -25.94 -17.15
N SER A 104 -0.76 -26.16 -16.43
CA SER A 104 -0.83 -27.18 -15.37
C SER A 104 -0.69 -28.63 -15.87
N GLU A 105 -0.84 -28.88 -17.17
CA GLU A 105 -0.53 -30.16 -17.81
C GLU A 105 0.95 -30.57 -17.63
N VAL A 106 1.84 -29.59 -17.49
CA VAL A 106 3.28 -29.78 -17.30
C VAL A 106 3.61 -30.40 -15.93
N PHE A 107 2.69 -30.38 -14.96
CA PHE A 107 2.95 -30.88 -13.61
C PHE A 107 3.33 -32.36 -13.58
N ASP A 108 2.77 -33.18 -14.47
CA ASP A 108 3.12 -34.61 -14.50
C ASP A 108 4.56 -34.79 -14.95
N VAL A 109 5.01 -34.03 -15.97
CA VAL A 109 6.40 -34.01 -16.40
C VAL A 109 7.31 -33.52 -15.26
N ALA A 110 6.95 -32.44 -14.55
CA ALA A 110 7.77 -31.97 -13.41
C ALA A 110 7.95 -33.07 -12.35
N ASN A 111 6.86 -33.76 -12.02
CA ASN A 111 6.82 -34.81 -11.00
C ASN A 111 7.62 -36.05 -11.42
N GLU A 112 7.61 -36.43 -12.70
CA GLU A 112 8.43 -37.52 -13.26
C GLU A 112 9.93 -37.34 -12.92
N PHE A 113 10.40 -36.10 -12.84
CA PHE A 113 11.80 -35.74 -12.54
C PHE A 113 12.02 -35.19 -11.13
N GLY A 114 11.02 -35.30 -10.24
CA GLY A 114 11.10 -34.87 -8.84
C GLY A 114 11.25 -33.35 -8.66
N ALA A 115 10.74 -32.53 -9.59
CA ALA A 115 10.70 -31.08 -9.46
C ALA A 115 9.35 -30.61 -8.90
N LEU A 116 9.38 -29.58 -8.04
CA LEU A 116 8.16 -28.98 -7.50
C LEU A 116 7.37 -28.27 -8.60
N SER A 117 6.06 -28.48 -8.64
CA SER A 117 5.15 -27.79 -9.55
C SER A 117 4.56 -26.55 -8.88
N ILE A 118 4.82 -25.35 -9.42
CA ILE A 118 4.29 -24.09 -8.86
C ILE A 118 3.42 -23.41 -9.91
N LEU A 119 2.22 -23.01 -9.53
CA LEU A 119 1.33 -22.22 -10.38
C LEU A 119 1.59 -20.73 -10.12
N PHE A 120 1.73 -19.94 -11.18
CA PHE A 120 1.72 -18.48 -11.11
C PHE A 120 0.45 -17.95 -11.78
N CYS A 121 -0.55 -17.61 -10.96
CA CYS A 121 -1.75 -16.93 -11.40
C CYS A 121 -1.39 -15.49 -11.77
N THR A 122 -1.39 -15.20 -13.07
CA THR A 122 -1.09 -13.86 -13.62
C THR A 122 -2.29 -12.90 -13.57
N ALA A 123 -3.38 -13.32 -12.94
CA ALA A 123 -4.64 -12.58 -12.82
C ALA A 123 -4.98 -12.28 -11.35
N SER A 124 -6.21 -11.83 -11.10
CA SER A 124 -6.69 -11.42 -9.78
C SER A 124 -6.94 -12.60 -8.84
N ALA A 125 -6.88 -12.36 -7.53
CA ALA A 125 -7.25 -13.32 -6.51
C ALA A 125 -8.74 -13.67 -6.57
N MET A 126 -9.60 -12.69 -6.90
CA MET A 126 -11.04 -12.90 -7.10
C MET A 126 -11.32 -13.87 -8.25
N LEU A 127 -10.57 -13.77 -9.36
CA LEU A 127 -10.68 -14.74 -10.44
C LEU A 127 -10.25 -16.14 -9.98
N LEU A 128 -9.21 -16.23 -9.15
CA LEU A 128 -8.76 -17.52 -8.61
C LEU A 128 -9.82 -18.13 -7.68
N CYS A 129 -10.49 -17.35 -6.82
CA CYS A 129 -11.64 -17.83 -6.03
C CYS A 129 -12.75 -18.36 -6.94
N LEU A 130 -13.14 -17.59 -7.95
CA LEU A 130 -14.16 -17.99 -8.92
C LEU A 130 -13.79 -19.30 -9.62
N THR A 131 -12.52 -19.44 -9.98
CA THR A 131 -11.98 -20.64 -10.60
C THR A 131 -12.12 -21.84 -9.65
N PHE A 132 -11.78 -21.69 -8.36
CA PHE A 132 -11.90 -22.78 -7.38
C PHE A 132 -13.33 -23.24 -7.12
N ILE A 133 -14.32 -22.34 -7.18
CA ILE A 133 -15.74 -22.71 -7.02
C ILE A 133 -16.41 -23.19 -8.30
N SER A 134 -15.78 -23.00 -9.47
CA SER A 134 -16.39 -23.33 -10.75
C SER A 134 -16.87 -24.79 -10.89
N PRO A 135 -16.20 -25.82 -10.29
CA PRO A 135 -16.73 -27.19 -10.29
C PRO A 135 -18.01 -27.33 -9.46
N GLU A 136 -18.10 -26.68 -8.30
CA GLU A 136 -19.31 -26.69 -7.47
C GLU A 136 -20.47 -25.98 -8.18
N LEU A 137 -20.20 -24.83 -8.82
CA LEU A 137 -21.19 -24.14 -9.64
C LEU A 137 -21.67 -25.00 -10.82
N HIS A 138 -20.77 -25.77 -11.44
CA HIS A 138 -21.11 -26.70 -12.52
C HIS A 138 -22.08 -27.80 -12.05
N GLU A 139 -21.84 -28.37 -10.87
CA GLU A 139 -22.65 -29.45 -10.30
C GLU A 139 -24.03 -28.95 -9.80
N THR A 140 -24.07 -27.76 -9.22
CA THR A 140 -25.26 -27.23 -8.53
C THR A 140 -26.24 -26.52 -9.45
N TYR A 141 -25.79 -26.00 -10.60
CA TYR A 141 -26.62 -25.30 -11.56
C TYR A 141 -26.48 -25.92 -12.95
N SER A 142 -27.59 -26.15 -13.66
CA SER A 142 -27.62 -26.85 -14.96
C SER A 142 -27.83 -25.94 -16.18
N GLY A 143 -28.21 -24.68 -15.99
CA GLY A 143 -28.43 -23.69 -17.07
C GLY A 143 -27.17 -22.91 -17.47
N GLU A 144 -27.26 -21.99 -18.43
CA GLU A 144 -26.15 -21.08 -18.75
C GLU A 144 -25.92 -20.08 -17.62
N PHE A 145 -24.66 -19.81 -17.28
CA PHE A 145 -24.40 -18.94 -16.12
C PHE A 145 -24.86 -17.50 -16.35
N THR A 146 -25.03 -17.05 -17.60
CA THR A 146 -25.67 -15.76 -17.93
C THR A 146 -27.08 -15.61 -17.36
N ASP A 147 -27.78 -16.73 -17.16
CA ASP A 147 -29.17 -16.80 -16.72
C ASP A 147 -29.29 -17.17 -15.24
N LEU A 148 -28.19 -17.04 -14.48
CA LEU A 148 -28.20 -17.27 -13.03
C LEU A 148 -29.27 -16.37 -12.38
N PRO A 149 -30.17 -16.94 -11.56
CA PRO A 149 -31.22 -16.17 -10.90
C PRO A 149 -30.65 -15.24 -9.83
N GLU A 150 -29.54 -15.63 -9.21
CA GLU A 150 -28.84 -14.88 -8.18
C GLU A 150 -27.37 -14.71 -8.55
N PRO A 151 -26.72 -13.59 -8.20
CA PRO A 151 -25.31 -13.38 -8.47
C PRO A 151 -24.43 -14.39 -7.72
N VAL A 152 -23.28 -14.73 -8.31
CA VAL A 152 -22.27 -15.57 -7.66
C VAL A 152 -21.64 -14.78 -6.51
N GLN A 153 -21.77 -15.29 -5.29
CA GLN A 153 -21.20 -14.67 -4.10
C GLN A 153 -19.89 -15.36 -3.71
N LEU A 154 -18.78 -14.63 -3.85
CA LEU A 154 -17.47 -15.04 -3.33
C LEU A 154 -17.23 -14.39 -1.96
N HIS A 155 -16.52 -15.08 -1.06
CA HIS A 155 -16.24 -14.56 0.27
C HIS A 155 -15.57 -13.18 0.21
N GLY A 156 -16.20 -12.19 0.86
CA GLY A 156 -15.67 -10.84 0.99
C GLY A 156 -15.49 -10.08 -0.32
N CYS A 157 -16.02 -10.60 -1.43
CA CYS A 157 -15.99 -9.95 -2.74
C CYS A 157 -17.38 -9.41 -3.09
N VAL A 158 -17.42 -8.52 -4.08
CA VAL A 158 -18.69 -8.05 -4.65
C VAL A 158 -19.41 -9.21 -5.35
N PRO A 159 -20.76 -9.26 -5.31
CA PRO A 159 -21.52 -10.26 -6.04
C PRO A 159 -21.28 -10.13 -7.55
N LEU A 160 -21.04 -11.26 -8.24
CA LEU A 160 -20.77 -11.29 -9.68
C LEU A 160 -22.01 -11.74 -10.43
N GLN A 161 -22.50 -10.90 -11.35
CA GLN A 161 -23.59 -11.31 -12.23
C GLN A 161 -23.09 -12.36 -13.22
N GLY A 162 -23.97 -13.26 -13.65
CA GLY A 162 -23.66 -14.29 -14.63
C GLY A 162 -22.99 -13.78 -15.91
N ARG A 163 -23.50 -12.67 -16.43
CA ARG A 163 -22.96 -11.98 -17.62
C ARG A 163 -21.57 -11.35 -17.43
N ASP A 164 -21.13 -11.18 -16.18
CA ASP A 164 -19.83 -10.58 -15.84
C ASP A 164 -18.75 -11.66 -15.58
N LEU A 165 -19.10 -12.95 -15.67
CA LEU A 165 -18.15 -14.05 -15.53
C LEU A 165 -17.18 -14.10 -16.74
N PRO A 166 -15.96 -14.65 -16.57
CA PRO A 166 -14.99 -14.84 -17.65
C PRO A 166 -15.55 -15.57 -18.86
N ASP A 167 -15.03 -15.27 -20.06
CA ASP A 167 -15.51 -15.81 -21.34
C ASP A 167 -15.70 -17.35 -21.37
N PRO A 168 -14.82 -18.20 -20.81
CA PRO A 168 -15.04 -19.65 -20.75
C PRO A 168 -16.31 -20.06 -19.98
N LEU A 169 -16.79 -19.23 -19.06
CA LEU A 169 -17.99 -19.46 -18.26
C LEU A 169 -19.27 -18.94 -18.92
N GLN A 170 -19.17 -18.23 -20.05
CA GLN A 170 -20.31 -17.64 -20.77
C GLN A 170 -21.03 -18.63 -21.69
N ASP A 171 -20.40 -19.77 -22.03
CA ASP A 171 -20.98 -20.80 -22.89
C ASP A 171 -20.54 -22.18 -22.41
N ARG A 172 -21.41 -22.86 -21.66
CA ARG A 172 -21.11 -24.17 -21.06
C ARG A 172 -21.02 -25.30 -22.07
N LYS A 173 -21.46 -25.09 -23.31
CA LYS A 173 -21.39 -26.09 -24.40
C LYS A 173 -20.09 -25.99 -25.19
N ASN A 174 -19.38 -24.86 -25.09
CA ASN A 174 -18.09 -24.69 -25.71
C ASN A 174 -17.01 -25.52 -25.00
N GLU A 175 -16.08 -26.10 -25.76
CA GLU A 175 -14.97 -26.88 -25.22
C GLU A 175 -14.08 -26.11 -24.22
N ALA A 176 -13.96 -24.78 -24.36
CA ALA A 176 -13.19 -23.95 -23.45
C ALA A 176 -13.69 -24.03 -22.00
N TYR A 177 -15.00 -24.21 -21.81
CA TYR A 177 -15.61 -24.43 -20.50
C TYR A 177 -15.11 -25.74 -19.86
N GLY A 178 -15.09 -26.83 -20.65
CA GLY A 178 -14.58 -28.13 -20.21
C GLY A 178 -13.10 -28.06 -19.85
N TRP A 179 -12.29 -27.36 -20.65
CA TRP A 179 -10.87 -27.15 -20.35
C TRP A 179 -10.65 -26.36 -19.07
N MET A 180 -11.44 -25.32 -18.81
CA MET A 180 -11.36 -24.57 -17.57
C MET A 180 -11.64 -25.46 -16.35
N LEU A 181 -12.69 -26.29 -16.37
CA LEU A 181 -12.98 -27.24 -15.28
C LEU A 181 -11.84 -28.25 -15.08
N HIS A 182 -11.27 -28.75 -16.18
CA HIS A 182 -10.10 -29.63 -16.15
C HIS A 182 -8.89 -28.97 -15.48
N LEU A 183 -8.57 -27.72 -15.84
CA LEU A 183 -7.44 -26.99 -15.25
C LEU A 183 -7.59 -26.80 -13.74
N VAL A 184 -8.81 -26.59 -13.23
CA VAL A 184 -9.09 -26.44 -11.80
C VAL A 184 -8.69 -27.70 -11.02
N GLU A 185 -9.03 -28.88 -11.54
CA GLU A 185 -8.63 -30.16 -10.93
C GLU A 185 -7.10 -30.33 -10.95
N ARG A 186 -6.44 -29.83 -11.99
CA ARG A 186 -4.97 -29.83 -12.08
C ARG A 186 -4.32 -28.89 -11.06
N PHE A 187 -4.93 -27.73 -10.76
CA PHE A 187 -4.39 -26.76 -9.80
C PHE A 187 -4.24 -27.33 -8.39
N LYS A 188 -5.09 -28.29 -8.00
CA LYS A 188 -4.97 -29.03 -6.73
C LYS A 188 -3.64 -29.78 -6.57
N LYS A 189 -2.97 -30.10 -7.68
CA LYS A 189 -1.68 -30.83 -7.69
C LYS A 189 -0.46 -29.91 -7.53
N ALA A 190 -0.63 -28.59 -7.56
CA ALA A 190 0.50 -27.68 -7.39
C ALA A 190 1.06 -27.76 -5.95
N ALA A 191 2.36 -27.58 -5.78
CA ALA A 191 3.00 -27.43 -4.47
C ALA A 191 2.68 -26.08 -3.81
N GLY A 192 2.33 -25.08 -4.62
CA GLY A 192 1.92 -23.76 -4.17
C GLY A 192 1.45 -22.89 -5.33
N ILE A 193 0.67 -21.87 -5.02
CA ILE A 193 0.13 -20.93 -6.01
C ILE A 193 0.59 -19.52 -5.66
N MET A 194 1.31 -18.87 -6.57
CA MET A 194 1.62 -17.45 -6.50
C MET A 194 0.56 -16.67 -7.26
N VAL A 195 0.09 -15.55 -6.71
CA VAL A 195 -0.89 -14.69 -7.38
C VAL A 195 -0.23 -13.34 -7.67
N ASN A 196 -0.40 -12.83 -8.89
CA ASN A 196 0.09 -11.53 -9.30
C ASN A 196 -0.84 -10.39 -8.80
N SER A 197 -1.15 -10.43 -7.51
CA SER A 197 -1.98 -9.48 -6.77
C SER A 197 -1.49 -9.42 -5.32
N PHE A 198 -2.03 -8.53 -4.48
CA PHE A 198 -1.65 -8.40 -3.07
C PHE A 198 -2.87 -8.29 -2.16
N PHE A 199 -2.68 -8.69 -0.89
CA PHE A 199 -3.77 -8.92 0.07
C PHE A 199 -4.76 -7.76 0.19
N GLU A 200 -4.30 -6.52 0.19
CA GLU A 200 -5.10 -5.33 0.45
C GLU A 200 -5.95 -4.94 -0.75
N MET A 201 -5.48 -5.22 -1.97
CA MET A 201 -6.25 -4.98 -3.18
C MET A 201 -7.48 -5.87 -3.22
N GLU A 202 -7.36 -7.11 -2.71
CA GLU A 202 -8.39 -8.15 -2.83
C GLU A 202 -8.58 -8.89 -1.49
N MET A 203 -8.75 -8.14 -0.39
CA MET A 203 -8.77 -8.70 0.98
C MET A 203 -9.78 -9.82 1.15
N GLY A 204 -10.99 -9.63 0.61
CA GLY A 204 -12.03 -10.65 0.65
C GLY A 204 -11.60 -11.93 -0.06
N ALA A 205 -11.13 -11.80 -1.30
CA ALA A 205 -10.67 -12.93 -2.09
C ALA A 205 -9.53 -13.71 -1.40
N PHE A 206 -8.51 -13.03 -0.88
CA PHE A 206 -7.41 -13.71 -0.19
C PHE A 206 -7.82 -14.37 1.13
N LYS A 207 -8.81 -13.82 1.85
CA LYS A 207 -9.41 -14.51 3.01
C LYS A 207 -10.13 -15.78 2.56
N GLY A 208 -10.97 -15.69 1.53
CA GLY A 208 -11.65 -16.85 0.96
C GLY A 208 -10.68 -17.93 0.50
N LEU A 209 -9.62 -17.56 -0.23
CA LEU A 209 -8.53 -18.45 -0.68
C LEU A 209 -7.87 -19.22 0.47
N LYS A 210 -7.88 -18.67 1.68
CA LYS A 210 -7.26 -19.28 2.86
C LYS A 210 -8.24 -20.10 3.70
N GLU A 211 -9.49 -19.66 3.81
CA GLU A 211 -10.47 -20.18 4.77
C GLU A 211 -11.44 -21.17 4.13
N ASP A 212 -11.82 -20.96 2.86
CA ASP A 212 -12.96 -21.64 2.25
C ASP A 212 -12.56 -22.80 1.33
N TYR A 213 -11.28 -22.91 0.96
CA TYR A 213 -10.82 -23.88 -0.05
C TYR A 213 -9.67 -24.78 0.45
N PRO A 214 -9.87 -25.59 1.51
CA PRO A 214 -8.82 -26.40 2.12
C PRO A 214 -8.26 -27.51 1.21
N GLY A 215 -8.95 -27.82 0.10
CA GLY A 215 -8.50 -28.79 -0.91
C GLY A 215 -7.50 -28.24 -1.93
N PHE A 216 -7.16 -26.95 -1.85
CA PHE A 216 -6.20 -26.30 -2.74
C PHE A 216 -4.87 -25.96 -2.04
N PRO A 217 -3.76 -25.88 -2.78
CA PRO A 217 -2.45 -25.59 -2.22
C PRO A 217 -2.36 -24.19 -1.60
N PRO A 218 -1.36 -23.93 -0.73
CA PRO A 218 -1.14 -22.60 -0.17
C PRO A 218 -1.01 -21.52 -1.25
N VAL A 219 -1.76 -20.42 -1.07
CA VAL A 219 -1.75 -19.25 -1.96
C VAL A 219 -0.92 -18.12 -1.37
N TYR A 220 0.01 -17.58 -2.15
CA TYR A 220 0.95 -16.54 -1.73
C TYR A 220 0.78 -15.24 -2.55
N PRO A 221 0.32 -14.13 -1.94
CA PRO A 221 0.58 -12.78 -2.49
C PRO A 221 2.05 -12.38 -2.26
N PRO A 222 2.65 -11.48 -3.06
CA PRO A 222 3.94 -10.88 -2.73
C PRO A 222 3.75 -9.91 -1.54
N SER A 223 3.74 -10.43 -0.30
CA SER A 223 3.48 -9.64 0.91
C SER A 223 4.74 -9.21 1.64
N GLY A 224 4.74 -7.99 2.19
CA GLY A 224 5.70 -7.50 3.18
C GLY A 224 7.13 -7.35 2.71
N SER A 225 7.35 -6.98 1.44
CA SER A 225 8.68 -6.92 0.84
C SER A 225 9.25 -5.51 0.65
N VAL A 226 8.47 -4.46 0.98
CA VAL A 226 8.84 -3.06 0.80
C VAL A 226 9.05 -2.39 2.16
N LEU A 227 10.19 -1.75 2.34
CA LEU A 227 10.44 -0.84 3.46
C LEU A 227 9.92 0.57 3.11
N PHE A 228 8.98 1.09 3.90
CA PHE A 228 8.63 2.50 3.83
C PHE A 228 9.61 3.33 4.67
N VAL A 229 10.10 4.44 4.14
CA VAL A 229 11.08 5.33 4.81
C VAL A 229 10.54 6.76 4.81
N SER A 230 10.24 7.28 6.01
CA SER A 230 9.75 8.65 6.18
C SER A 230 10.10 9.21 7.56
N PHE A 231 10.62 10.43 7.58
CA PHE A 231 10.94 11.17 8.82
C PHE A 231 9.88 12.24 9.14
N GLY A 232 8.67 12.08 8.61
CA GLY A 232 7.56 12.99 8.85
C GLY A 232 7.66 14.32 8.09
N SER A 233 6.89 15.31 8.54
CA SER A 233 6.76 16.60 7.86
C SER A 233 7.93 17.55 8.11
N GLY A 234 8.57 17.48 9.29
CA GLY A 234 9.67 18.38 9.63
C GLY A 234 10.98 17.72 10.01
N GLY A 235 11.07 16.38 10.03
CA GLY A 235 12.32 15.67 10.23
C GLY A 235 13.28 15.87 9.06
N THR A 236 14.54 16.17 9.37
CA THR A 236 15.62 16.40 8.40
C THR A 236 16.89 15.70 8.87
N LEU A 237 17.61 15.09 7.92
CA LEU A 237 18.93 14.50 8.16
C LEU A 237 20.01 15.47 7.68
N SER A 238 21.23 15.33 8.20
CA SER A 238 22.39 16.00 7.59
C SER A 238 22.69 15.41 6.21
N SER A 239 23.37 16.17 5.35
CA SER A 239 23.76 15.71 4.01
C SER A 239 24.60 14.44 4.06
N LYS A 240 25.43 14.32 5.10
CA LYS A 240 26.24 13.13 5.35
C LYS A 240 25.38 11.92 5.73
N GLN A 241 24.42 12.08 6.65
CA GLN A 241 23.55 10.99 7.08
C GLN A 241 22.57 10.55 5.98
N LEU A 242 22.10 11.48 5.16
CA LEU A 242 21.26 11.20 3.99
C LEU A 242 22.00 10.32 2.98
N ARG A 243 23.29 10.60 2.72
CA ARG A 243 24.12 9.75 1.85
C ARG A 243 24.36 8.36 2.44
N GLU A 244 24.59 8.23 3.74
CA GLU A 244 24.69 6.91 4.38
C GLU A 244 23.38 6.13 4.29
N LEU A 245 22.22 6.79 4.46
CA LEU A 245 20.91 6.17 4.28
C LEU A 245 20.70 5.70 2.84
N ALA A 246 21.01 6.52 1.85
CA ALA A 246 20.93 6.12 0.44
C ALA A 246 21.81 4.89 0.16
N CYS A 247 23.08 4.93 0.56
CA CYS A 247 23.98 3.78 0.41
C CYS A 247 23.47 2.54 1.16
N GLY A 248 22.94 2.70 2.37
CA GLY A 248 22.39 1.60 3.16
C GLY A 248 21.15 0.98 2.52
N LEU A 249 20.25 1.79 1.96
CA LEU A 249 19.09 1.33 1.19
C LEU A 249 19.54 0.52 -0.03
N GLU A 250 20.51 1.03 -0.79
CA GLU A 250 21.09 0.33 -1.95
C GLU A 250 21.75 -0.99 -1.54
N MET A 251 22.60 -0.98 -0.51
CA MET A 251 23.31 -2.17 0.00
C MET A 251 22.39 -3.20 0.65
N SER A 252 21.21 -2.78 1.12
CA SER A 252 20.23 -3.70 1.70
C SER A 252 19.68 -4.68 0.66
N GLY A 253 19.65 -4.32 -0.62
CA GLY A 253 18.98 -5.08 -1.68
C GLY A 253 17.46 -5.20 -1.51
N GLN A 254 16.88 -4.61 -0.46
CA GLN A 254 15.46 -4.64 -0.18
C GLN A 254 14.72 -3.58 -1.00
N ARG A 255 13.44 -3.83 -1.26
CA ARG A 255 12.61 -2.81 -1.91
C ARG A 255 12.30 -1.70 -0.94
N PHE A 256 12.25 -0.47 -1.42
CA PHE A 256 11.93 0.67 -0.56
C PHE A 256 11.08 1.72 -1.24
N LEU A 257 10.27 2.42 -0.45
CA LEU A 257 9.63 3.68 -0.84
C LEU A 257 10.13 4.75 0.14
N TRP A 258 10.90 5.70 -0.37
CA TRP A 258 11.52 6.73 0.45
C TRP A 258 10.98 8.12 0.15
N VAL A 259 10.35 8.73 1.16
CA VAL A 259 10.00 10.16 1.13
C VAL A 259 11.23 10.98 1.51
N ILE A 260 11.87 11.59 0.51
CA ILE A 260 13.10 12.36 0.68
C ILE A 260 12.79 13.84 0.91
N ARG A 261 13.54 14.46 1.83
CA ARG A 261 13.56 15.91 2.06
C ARG A 261 14.96 16.44 1.88
N SER A 262 15.06 17.74 1.56
CA SER A 262 16.36 18.42 1.53
C SER A 262 17.06 18.28 2.88
N PRO A 263 18.35 17.91 2.90
CA PRO A 263 19.09 17.80 4.14
C PRO A 263 19.28 19.17 4.79
N HIS A 264 19.53 19.17 6.10
CA HIS A 264 19.91 20.36 6.84
C HIS A 264 20.99 20.02 7.87
N ASP A 265 22.21 20.53 7.67
CA ASP A 265 23.38 20.06 8.42
C ASP A 265 23.42 20.51 9.89
N LYS A 266 22.62 21.51 10.28
CA LYS A 266 22.66 22.13 11.61
C LYS A 266 21.47 21.80 12.52
N ALA A 267 20.35 21.30 11.99
CA ALA A 267 19.12 21.14 12.77
C ALA A 267 18.26 20.01 12.21
N ALA A 268 17.83 19.09 13.09
CA ALA A 268 17.07 17.89 12.71
C ALA A 268 15.58 18.17 12.46
N ASN A 269 15.08 19.35 12.82
CA ASN A 269 13.69 19.81 12.62
C ASN A 269 13.59 21.00 11.64
N ALA A 270 14.62 21.24 10.84
CA ALA A 270 14.73 22.46 10.02
C ALA A 270 13.61 22.61 8.98
N ALA A 271 13.03 21.49 8.51
CA ALA A 271 11.94 21.52 7.54
C ALA A 271 10.64 22.11 8.11
N TYR A 272 10.46 22.20 9.43
CA TYR A 272 9.35 22.98 10.01
C TYR A 272 9.54 24.49 9.87
N LEU A 273 10.79 24.97 9.72
CA LEU A 273 11.17 26.38 9.80
C LEU A 273 11.51 27.01 8.44
N SER A 274 11.83 26.20 7.42
CA SER A 274 12.24 26.69 6.10
C SER A 274 11.05 26.96 5.18
N VAL A 275 10.74 28.24 4.94
CA VAL A 275 9.69 28.69 3.97
C VAL A 275 10.29 29.06 2.59
N LYS A 276 11.61 28.98 2.41
CA LYS A 276 12.29 29.44 1.18
C LYS A 276 13.22 28.37 0.59
N SER A 277 13.01 28.11 -0.72
CA SER A 277 13.88 27.39 -1.66
C SER A 277 14.64 26.19 -1.09
N ALA A 278 13.92 25.10 -0.79
CA ALA A 278 14.59 23.82 -0.61
C ALA A 278 15.23 23.43 -1.96
N GLN A 279 16.55 23.24 -1.98
CA GLN A 279 17.23 22.70 -3.16
C GLN A 279 16.60 21.36 -3.56
N ASN A 280 16.73 20.94 -4.81
CA ASN A 280 16.18 19.65 -5.21
C ASN A 280 16.80 18.52 -4.32
N PRO A 281 16.03 17.78 -3.51
CA PRO A 281 16.57 16.77 -2.61
C PRO A 281 17.33 15.66 -3.34
N PHE A 282 17.03 15.42 -4.61
CA PHE A 282 17.73 14.46 -5.46
C PHE A 282 19.22 14.82 -5.67
N ASN A 283 19.60 16.10 -5.57
CA ASN A 283 20.98 16.54 -5.75
C ASN A 283 21.92 16.10 -4.61
N PHE A 284 21.37 15.64 -3.49
CA PHE A 284 22.15 15.18 -2.33
C PHE A 284 22.33 13.66 -2.30
N LEU A 285 21.70 12.95 -3.23
CA LEU A 285 21.87 11.52 -3.40
C LEU A 285 23.23 11.21 -4.01
N PRO A 286 23.80 10.03 -3.75
CA PRO A 286 24.99 9.56 -4.46
C PRO A 286 24.76 9.54 -5.97
N ASP A 287 25.79 9.91 -6.75
CA ASP A 287 25.71 9.93 -8.21
C ASP A 287 25.21 8.59 -8.75
N GLY A 288 24.22 8.63 -9.66
CA GLY A 288 23.63 7.44 -10.28
C GLY A 288 22.74 6.58 -9.37
N PHE A 289 22.46 6.99 -8.12
CA PHE A 289 21.64 6.21 -7.18
C PHE A 289 20.27 5.83 -7.74
N ILE A 290 19.55 6.79 -8.35
CA ILE A 290 18.21 6.54 -8.91
C ILE A 290 18.26 5.46 -10.00
N GLU A 291 19.25 5.51 -10.89
CA GLU A 291 19.41 4.50 -11.96
C GLU A 291 19.79 3.12 -11.42
N ARG A 292 20.69 3.06 -10.42
CA ARG A 292 21.10 1.78 -9.81
C ARG A 292 19.97 1.14 -9.01
N THR A 293 19.07 1.93 -8.45
CA THR A 293 17.98 1.45 -7.60
C THR A 293 16.62 1.41 -8.28
N LYS A 294 16.48 1.77 -9.56
CA LYS A 294 15.19 1.88 -10.27
C LYS A 294 14.29 0.63 -10.23
N ASN A 295 14.88 -0.56 -10.08
CA ASN A 295 14.16 -1.83 -9.99
C ASN A 295 13.87 -2.27 -8.54
N LEU A 296 14.39 -1.54 -7.55
CA LEU A 296 14.30 -1.84 -6.13
C LEU A 296 13.54 -0.76 -5.36
N GLY A 297 13.74 0.51 -5.68
CA GLY A 297 13.27 1.61 -4.85
C GLY A 297 12.60 2.74 -5.62
N LEU A 298 11.60 3.34 -4.99
CA LEU A 298 10.96 4.57 -5.43
C LEU A 298 11.30 5.69 -4.45
N VAL A 299 11.84 6.81 -4.94
CA VAL A 299 12.13 7.99 -4.15
C VAL A 299 11.16 9.11 -4.51
N VAL A 300 10.41 9.59 -3.52
CA VAL A 300 9.38 10.61 -3.67
C VAL A 300 9.80 11.87 -2.94
N PRO A 301 9.84 13.05 -3.59
CA PRO A 301 10.23 14.28 -2.92
C PRO A 301 9.10 14.79 -2.02
N SER A 302 9.47 15.28 -0.85
CA SER A 302 8.64 16.06 0.08
C SER A 302 7.49 15.31 0.77
N TRP A 303 6.59 14.65 0.05
CA TRP A 303 5.38 14.07 0.65
C TRP A 303 4.87 12.85 -0.11
N ALA A 304 4.29 11.91 0.64
CA ALA A 304 3.48 10.81 0.12
C ALA A 304 2.34 10.50 1.11
N SER A 305 1.28 9.85 0.63
CA SER A 305 0.15 9.43 1.48
C SER A 305 0.58 8.29 2.42
N GLN A 306 1.05 8.66 3.61
CA GLN A 306 1.63 7.74 4.58
C GLN A 306 0.64 6.65 5.01
N ILE A 307 -0.62 7.01 5.30
CA ILE A 307 -1.66 6.04 5.66
C ILE A 307 -1.89 5.04 4.52
N ALA A 308 -1.98 5.51 3.27
CA ALA A 308 -2.16 4.62 2.13
C ALA A 308 -0.98 3.65 1.95
N ILE A 309 0.25 4.12 2.20
CA ILE A 309 1.46 3.27 2.12
C ILE A 309 1.52 2.26 3.28
N LEU A 310 1.24 2.69 4.51
CA LEU A 310 1.26 1.80 5.68
C LEU A 310 0.13 0.77 5.65
N CYS A 311 -1.02 1.14 5.09
CA CYS A 311 -2.13 0.24 4.87
C CYS A 311 -1.80 -0.84 3.83
N HIS A 312 -0.93 -0.53 2.85
CA HIS A 312 -0.58 -1.41 1.73
C HIS A 312 0.28 -2.60 2.18
N GLY A 313 -0.06 -3.84 1.83
CA GLY A 313 0.59 -5.04 2.40
C GLY A 313 1.83 -5.50 1.66
N SER A 314 2.18 -4.85 0.56
CA SER A 314 3.58 -4.83 0.12
C SER A 314 4.50 -4.22 1.18
N THR A 315 4.01 -3.32 2.05
CA THR A 315 4.80 -2.72 3.12
C THR A 315 5.11 -3.75 4.21
N GLY A 316 6.38 -4.13 4.29
CA GLY A 316 6.91 -5.09 5.26
C GLY A 316 7.46 -4.45 6.52
N GLY A 317 7.78 -3.16 6.46
CA GLY A 317 8.36 -2.43 7.58
C GLY A 317 8.37 -0.92 7.34
N PHE A 318 8.53 -0.17 8.43
CA PHE A 318 8.55 1.29 8.40
C PHE A 318 9.76 1.86 9.17
N LEU A 319 10.69 2.48 8.45
CA LEU A 319 11.74 3.30 9.05
C LEU A 319 11.17 4.69 9.34
N THR A 320 11.04 5.00 10.63
CA THR A 320 10.33 6.18 11.11
C THR A 320 11.13 6.98 12.11
N HIS A 321 10.89 8.29 12.11
CA HIS A 321 11.32 9.21 13.16
C HIS A 321 10.66 9.01 14.54
N CYS A 322 9.72 8.07 14.69
CA CYS A 322 9.02 7.79 15.95
C CYS A 322 8.10 8.92 16.47
N GLY A 323 7.58 9.77 15.59
CA GLY A 323 6.49 10.68 15.95
C GLY A 323 5.22 9.88 16.29
N TRP A 324 4.49 10.28 17.34
CA TRP A 324 3.40 9.47 17.90
C TRP A 324 2.30 9.12 16.89
N ASN A 325 1.91 10.07 16.03
CA ASN A 325 0.91 9.81 14.98
C ASN A 325 1.39 8.73 14.01
N SER A 326 2.65 8.80 13.57
CA SER A 326 3.22 7.80 12.66
C SER A 326 3.33 6.42 13.32
N ILE A 327 3.54 6.37 14.63
CA ILE A 327 3.52 5.13 15.40
C ILE A 327 2.10 4.55 15.40
N LEU A 328 1.09 5.35 15.74
CA LEU A 328 -0.30 4.90 15.78
C LEU A 328 -0.77 4.40 14.40
N GLU A 329 -0.44 5.11 13.32
CA GLU A 329 -0.70 4.66 11.95
C GLU A 329 -0.05 3.30 11.65
N SER A 330 1.20 3.10 12.08
CA SER A 330 1.89 1.82 11.90
C SER A 330 1.23 0.69 12.72
N VAL A 331 0.80 1.00 13.95
CA VAL A 331 0.11 0.05 14.84
C VAL A 331 -1.23 -0.39 14.25
N VAL A 332 -2.07 0.55 13.81
CA VAL A 332 -3.39 0.18 13.25
C VAL A 332 -3.28 -0.61 11.95
N HIS A 333 -2.15 -0.51 11.24
CA HIS A 333 -1.91 -1.29 10.03
C HIS A 333 -1.09 -2.56 10.27
N GLY A 334 -0.38 -2.69 11.40
CA GLY A 334 0.36 -3.89 11.77
C GLY A 334 1.77 -3.94 11.17
N VAL A 335 2.38 -2.79 10.90
CA VAL A 335 3.68 -2.68 10.23
C VAL A 335 4.80 -2.51 11.29
N PRO A 336 5.80 -3.42 11.35
CA PRO A 336 6.90 -3.32 12.32
C PRO A 336 7.89 -2.20 11.94
N LEU A 337 8.68 -1.76 12.91
CA LEU A 337 9.42 -0.48 12.80
C LEU A 337 10.94 -0.62 12.84
N ILE A 338 11.63 0.26 12.11
CA ILE A 338 12.98 0.71 12.46
C ILE A 338 12.84 2.10 13.09
N ALA A 339 13.12 2.19 14.38
CA ALA A 339 12.97 3.39 15.19
C ALA A 339 14.20 4.28 15.09
N TRP A 340 14.07 5.42 14.41
CA TRP A 340 15.13 6.41 14.17
C TRP A 340 14.74 7.81 14.68
N PRO A 341 14.73 8.03 16.00
CA PRO A 341 14.26 9.29 16.58
C PRO A 341 15.15 10.48 16.23
N LEU A 342 14.54 11.64 15.95
CA LEU A 342 15.25 12.87 15.58
C LEU A 342 15.12 13.97 16.64
N ASN A 343 13.90 14.24 17.12
CA ASN A 343 13.61 15.40 17.98
C ASN A 343 12.41 15.19 18.90
N ALA A 344 12.08 16.19 19.72
CA ALA A 344 10.95 16.14 20.67
C ALA A 344 11.01 14.90 21.59
N GLU A 345 9.88 14.24 21.84
CA GLU A 345 9.74 13.04 22.66
C GLU A 345 10.07 11.74 21.92
N GLN A 346 10.50 11.81 20.65
CA GLN A 346 10.69 10.63 19.79
C GLN A 346 11.69 9.62 20.36
N ARG A 347 12.72 10.08 21.10
CA ARG A 347 13.69 9.20 21.76
C ARG A 347 13.04 8.36 22.86
N LEU A 348 12.09 8.94 23.60
CA LEU A 348 11.29 8.22 24.59
C LEU A 348 10.37 7.21 23.90
N ASN A 349 9.70 7.63 22.82
CA ASN A 349 8.87 6.72 22.01
C ASN A 349 9.68 5.55 21.47
N ALA A 350 10.92 5.78 21.02
CA ALA A 350 11.80 4.71 20.54
C ALA A 350 12.14 3.69 21.64
N VAL A 351 12.32 4.11 22.89
CA VAL A 351 12.49 3.21 24.05
C VAL A 351 11.22 2.38 24.26
N LEU A 352 10.05 3.01 24.32
CA LEU A 352 8.76 2.32 24.46
C LEU A 352 8.57 1.23 23.38
N LEU A 353 8.87 1.56 22.11
CA LEU A 353 8.71 0.65 20.99
C LEU A 353 9.68 -0.52 20.99
N SER A 354 10.94 -0.29 21.39
CA SER A 354 12.00 -1.31 21.29
C SER A 354 12.18 -2.14 22.56
N GLU A 355 12.00 -1.54 23.74
CA GLU A 355 12.27 -2.21 25.02
C GLU A 355 11.00 -2.80 25.65
N ASP A 356 9.90 -2.05 25.65
CA ASP A 356 8.65 -2.45 26.30
C ASP A 356 7.74 -3.24 25.33
N LEU A 357 7.27 -2.59 24.27
CA LEU A 357 6.38 -3.20 23.28
C LEU A 357 7.10 -4.23 22.40
N LYS A 358 8.41 -4.05 22.19
CA LYS A 358 9.26 -4.90 21.33
C LYS A 358 8.67 -5.07 19.92
N VAL A 359 8.27 -3.96 19.31
CA VAL A 359 7.73 -3.89 17.93
C VAL A 359 8.65 -3.13 16.98
N ALA A 360 9.83 -2.72 17.45
CA ALA A 360 10.80 -1.96 16.67
C ALA A 360 12.25 -2.39 16.93
N VAL A 361 13.09 -2.33 15.90
CA VAL A 361 14.55 -2.27 16.06
C VAL A 361 14.95 -0.81 16.20
N ARG A 362 15.71 -0.45 17.23
CA ARG A 362 16.21 0.91 17.44
C ARG A 362 17.55 1.10 16.77
N VAL A 363 17.72 2.19 16.02
CA VAL A 363 19.01 2.50 15.39
C VAL A 363 20.01 3.02 16.41
N GLU A 364 21.26 2.58 16.25
CA GLU A 364 22.38 3.03 17.07
C GLU A 364 23.34 3.88 16.23
N ALA A 365 23.60 5.10 16.71
CA ALA A 365 24.59 5.98 16.10
C ALA A 365 25.97 5.70 16.71
N ASN A 366 27.02 5.85 15.90
CA ASN A 366 28.40 5.79 16.39
C ASN A 366 28.73 7.01 17.27
N GLU A 367 29.95 7.05 17.80
CA GLU A 367 30.47 8.15 18.64
C GLU A 367 30.36 9.55 17.99
N LYS A 368 30.27 9.61 16.65
CA LYS A 368 30.11 10.85 15.87
C LYS A 368 28.65 11.20 15.58
N GLY A 369 27.69 10.47 16.16
CA GLY A 369 26.26 10.64 15.94
C GLY A 369 25.77 10.21 14.56
N LEU A 370 26.55 9.39 13.83
CA LEU A 370 26.22 8.90 12.50
C LEU A 370 25.85 7.40 12.54
N VAL A 371 24.79 7.03 11.84
CA VAL A 371 24.47 5.62 11.57
C VAL A 371 25.07 5.26 10.21
N GLY A 372 26.01 4.32 10.19
CA GLY A 372 26.73 3.92 8.97
C GLY A 372 25.89 3.05 8.03
N ARG A 373 26.13 3.16 6.72
CA ARG A 373 25.41 2.41 5.67
C ARG A 373 25.34 0.90 5.90
N GLU A 374 26.39 0.28 6.43
CA GLU A 374 26.43 -1.17 6.68
C GLU A 374 25.40 -1.55 7.74
N LYS A 375 25.34 -0.77 8.83
CA LYS A 375 24.38 -0.98 9.91
C LYS A 375 22.95 -0.70 9.45
N ILE A 376 22.74 0.32 8.62
CA ILE A 376 21.45 0.60 7.98
C ILE A 376 21.00 -0.60 7.15
N ALA A 377 21.87 -1.13 6.29
CA ALA A 377 21.56 -2.31 5.49
C ALA A 377 21.24 -3.54 6.35
N GLU A 378 21.95 -3.72 7.48
CA GLU A 378 21.69 -4.78 8.46
C GLU A 378 20.31 -4.64 9.10
N TYR A 379 19.94 -3.46 9.60
CA TYR A 379 18.61 -3.23 10.19
C TYR A 379 17.49 -3.49 9.20
N ILE A 380 17.66 -3.05 7.94
CA ILE A 380 16.66 -3.23 6.89
C ILE A 380 16.49 -4.71 6.54
N LYS A 381 17.59 -5.45 6.33
CA LYS A 381 17.54 -6.90 6.07
C LYS A 381 16.97 -7.67 7.26
N GLY A 382 17.39 -7.30 8.48
CA GLY A 382 16.92 -7.91 9.72
C GLY A 382 15.42 -7.76 9.94
N LEU A 383 14.86 -6.59 9.60
CA LEU A 383 13.43 -6.32 9.69
C LEU A 383 12.61 -7.05 8.62
N ILE A 384 13.08 -7.04 7.36
CA ILE A 384 12.29 -7.57 6.22
C ILE A 384 12.43 -9.09 6.07
N GLU A 385 13.64 -9.63 6.23
CA GLU A 385 13.94 -11.05 5.96
C GLU A 385 14.35 -11.83 7.24
N GLY A 386 14.84 -11.13 8.26
CA GLY A 386 15.39 -11.73 9.47
C GLY A 386 14.35 -12.33 10.41
N ASN A 387 14.79 -13.27 11.25
CA ASN A 387 13.95 -13.87 12.29
C ASN A 387 13.48 -12.86 13.34
N GLU A 388 14.31 -11.88 13.68
CA GLU A 388 13.93 -10.77 14.56
C GLU A 388 12.76 -9.98 13.96
N GLY A 389 12.84 -9.63 12.67
CA GLY A 389 11.75 -8.97 11.95
C GLY A 389 10.42 -9.73 12.00
N LYS A 390 10.45 -11.07 11.87
CA LYS A 390 9.25 -11.91 12.03
C LYS A 390 8.64 -11.79 13.43
N MET A 391 9.48 -11.84 14.47
CA MET A 391 9.03 -11.68 15.85
C MET A 391 8.41 -10.29 16.11
N LEU A 392 9.02 -9.23 15.56
CA LEU A 392 8.48 -7.86 15.66
C LEU A 392 7.14 -7.75 14.94
N LYS A 393 6.99 -8.38 13.77
CA LYS A 393 5.75 -8.41 13.00
C LYS A 393 4.62 -9.11 13.75
N ASP A 394 4.91 -10.25 14.39
CA ASP A 394 3.92 -10.99 15.20
C ASP A 394 3.47 -10.15 16.42
N ARG A 395 4.41 -9.49 17.10
CA ARG A 395 4.08 -8.57 18.20
C ARG A 395 3.27 -7.37 17.74
N MET A 396 3.63 -6.79 16.59
CA MET A 396 2.89 -5.67 16.01
C MET A 396 1.47 -6.06 15.60
N LYS A 397 1.27 -7.31 15.13
CA LYS A 397 -0.06 -7.86 14.87
C LYS A 397 -0.91 -7.94 16.15
N ASN A 398 -0.36 -8.45 17.25
CA ASN A 398 -1.07 -8.48 18.52
C ASN A 398 -1.42 -7.06 19.01
N LEU A 399 -0.52 -6.11 18.80
CA LEU A 399 -0.75 -4.70 19.17
C LEU A 399 -1.84 -4.05 18.30
N LYS A 400 -1.88 -4.36 16.99
CA LYS A 400 -2.96 -3.96 16.09
C LYS A 400 -4.32 -4.47 16.57
N GLU A 401 -4.39 -5.74 16.94
CA GLU A 401 -5.62 -6.36 17.45
C GLU A 401 -6.05 -5.71 18.77
N ALA A 402 -5.12 -5.44 19.68
CA ALA A 402 -5.39 -4.72 20.91
C ALA A 402 -5.89 -3.29 20.66
N ALA A 403 -5.29 -2.57 19.73
CA ALA A 403 -5.75 -1.23 19.33
C ALA A 403 -7.18 -1.27 18.75
N ALA A 404 -7.49 -2.26 17.91
CA ALA A 404 -8.84 -2.45 17.37
C ALA A 404 -9.86 -2.79 18.48
N MET A 405 -9.48 -3.63 19.45
CA MET A 405 -10.35 -3.95 20.59
C MET A 405 -10.60 -2.74 21.50
N ALA A 406 -9.60 -1.89 21.72
CA ALA A 406 -9.75 -0.69 22.54
C ALA A 406 -10.78 0.32 21.96
N LEU A 407 -10.95 0.32 20.64
CA LEU A 407 -11.85 1.22 19.90
C LEU A 407 -13.26 0.65 19.64
N LYS A 408 -13.55 -0.61 20.01
CA LYS A 408 -14.91 -1.16 19.93
C LYS A 408 -15.87 -0.40 20.84
N GLU A 409 -17.18 -0.54 20.64
CA GLU A 409 -18.21 0.14 21.44
C GLU A 409 -18.04 -0.11 22.96
N ASP A 410 -17.69 -1.33 23.33
CA ASP A 410 -17.38 -1.75 24.70
C ASP A 410 -15.87 -1.72 25.04
N GLY A 411 -15.04 -1.20 24.14
CA GLY A 411 -13.60 -1.08 24.27
C GLY A 411 -13.18 -0.08 25.34
N SER A 412 -11.95 -0.23 25.84
CA SER A 412 -11.42 0.63 26.91
C SER A 412 -11.39 2.10 26.53
N SER A 413 -10.96 2.45 25.31
CA SER A 413 -10.87 3.83 24.86
C SER A 413 -12.26 4.46 24.67
N SER A 414 -13.21 3.70 24.10
CA SER A 414 -14.60 4.14 23.95
C SER A 414 -15.28 4.38 25.29
N LYS A 415 -15.11 3.45 26.25
CA LYS A 415 -15.61 3.61 27.63
C LYS A 415 -14.97 4.81 28.33
N SER A 416 -13.66 4.98 28.22
CA SER A 416 -12.97 6.14 28.79
C SER A 416 -13.48 7.45 28.19
N LEU A 417 -13.69 7.51 26.87
CA LEU A 417 -14.22 8.69 26.19
C LEU A 417 -15.64 9.04 26.66
N ILE A 418 -16.49 8.03 26.89
CA ILE A 418 -17.85 8.21 27.45
C ILE A 418 -17.80 8.68 28.91
N GLN A 419 -16.79 8.24 29.68
CA GLN A 419 -16.59 8.62 31.08
C GLN A 419 -15.90 9.99 31.27
N VAL A 420 -15.27 10.54 30.22
CA VAL A 420 -14.87 11.96 30.24
C VAL A 420 -16.15 12.77 30.46
N PRO A 421 -16.24 13.60 31.51
CA PRO A 421 -17.47 14.32 31.82
C PRO A 421 -17.90 15.20 30.64
N GLN A 422 -18.80 14.72 29.78
CA GLN A 422 -19.43 15.55 28.76
C GLN A 422 -20.25 16.69 29.40
N ILE A 423 -20.57 16.56 30.70
CA ILE A 423 -21.38 17.48 31.48
C ILE A 423 -20.65 18.78 31.89
N SER A 424 -19.35 18.97 31.62
CA SER A 424 -18.68 20.24 31.96
C SER A 424 -17.75 20.84 30.91
N ILE A 425 -17.55 20.23 29.74
CA ILE A 425 -16.75 20.85 28.67
C ILE A 425 -17.63 21.57 27.64
N PHE A 426 -18.81 21.06 27.30
CA PHE A 426 -19.70 21.74 26.34
C PHE A 426 -20.74 22.68 26.99
N ASN A 427 -20.91 22.59 28.31
CA ASN A 427 -21.92 23.35 29.06
C ASN A 427 -21.31 24.32 30.10
N HIS A 428 -19.99 24.45 30.19
CA HIS A 428 -19.36 25.41 31.10
C HIS A 428 -19.31 26.78 30.44
N SER A 429 -19.68 27.83 31.16
CA SER A 429 -19.79 29.22 30.70
C SER A 429 -18.48 29.85 30.21
N LEU A 430 -17.37 29.12 30.25
CA LEU A 430 -16.04 29.54 29.78
C LEU A 430 -15.62 28.80 28.49
N THR A 431 -16.44 27.86 28.01
CA THR A 431 -16.17 27.02 26.83
C THR A 431 -16.94 27.50 25.61
N GLY A 432 -17.23 28.80 25.57
CA GLY A 432 -17.80 29.47 24.39
C GLY A 432 -16.79 29.64 23.25
N ASP A 433 -15.47 29.66 23.53
CA ASP A 433 -14.49 30.14 22.54
C ASP A 433 -13.23 29.26 22.50
N PHE A 434 -12.92 28.70 21.32
CA PHE A 434 -11.70 27.92 21.06
C PHE A 434 -10.57 28.85 20.56
N LEU A 435 -9.41 28.82 21.21
CA LEU A 435 -8.20 29.50 20.75
C LEU A 435 -7.40 28.54 19.86
N THR A 436 -7.32 28.80 18.55
CA THR A 436 -6.58 27.96 17.59
C THR A 436 -5.47 28.75 16.89
N HIS A 437 -4.35 28.08 16.60
CA HIS A 437 -3.26 28.64 15.80
C HIS A 437 -3.53 28.58 14.28
N CYS A 438 -4.75 28.22 13.86
CA CYS A 438 -5.22 28.27 12.46
C CYS A 438 -4.37 27.44 11.47
N ASP A 439 -3.98 26.21 11.84
CA ASP A 439 -3.42 25.26 10.86
C ASP A 439 -4.52 24.59 10.02
N ARG A 440 -4.13 23.98 8.89
CA ARG A 440 -5.07 23.51 7.86
C ARG A 440 -6.03 22.41 8.35
N ASN A 441 -5.58 21.56 9.27
CA ASN A 441 -6.42 20.48 9.81
C ASN A 441 -7.38 21.03 10.87
N SER A 442 -6.90 21.94 11.72
CA SER A 442 -7.72 22.65 12.70
C SER A 442 -8.82 23.48 12.02
N THR A 443 -8.51 24.17 10.93
CA THR A 443 -9.49 24.97 10.17
C THR A 443 -10.59 24.09 9.56
N VAL A 444 -10.24 22.90 9.05
CA VAL A 444 -11.22 21.98 8.44
C VAL A 444 -12.14 21.36 9.50
N GLU A 445 -11.61 20.89 10.64
CA GLU A 445 -12.46 20.36 11.73
C GLU A 445 -13.44 21.42 12.25
N ILE A 446 -13.01 22.67 12.34
CA ILE A 446 -13.82 23.73 12.96
C ILE A 446 -14.92 24.23 12.01
N VAL A 447 -14.67 24.33 10.70
CA VAL A 447 -15.71 24.66 9.69
C VAL A 447 -16.82 23.61 9.68
N VAL A 448 -16.49 22.35 9.97
CA VAL A 448 -17.47 21.25 10.06
C VAL A 448 -18.32 21.33 11.34
N HIS A 449 -17.74 21.81 12.45
CA HIS A 449 -18.41 21.81 13.76
C HIS A 449 -19.07 23.15 14.16
N GLY A 450 -18.71 24.26 13.51
CA GLY A 450 -19.43 25.54 13.58
C GLY A 450 -19.21 26.34 14.88
N ILE A 451 -17.97 26.47 15.34
CA ILE A 451 -17.62 27.21 16.56
C ILE A 451 -16.87 28.51 16.18
N PRO A 452 -17.33 29.70 16.62
CA PRO A 452 -16.64 30.97 16.34
C PRO A 452 -15.26 31.03 17.00
N LEU A 453 -14.32 31.75 16.39
CA LEU A 453 -12.90 31.72 16.76
C LEU A 453 -12.32 33.06 17.19
N ILE A 454 -11.31 33.00 18.05
CA ILE A 454 -10.29 34.05 18.21
C ILE A 454 -9.03 33.60 17.45
N ALA A 455 -8.77 34.24 16.32
CA ALA A 455 -7.65 33.89 15.44
C ALA A 455 -6.38 34.64 15.86
N TRP A 456 -5.37 33.90 16.32
CA TRP A 456 -4.08 34.43 16.77
C TRP A 456 -2.92 33.99 15.85
N PRO A 457 -2.53 34.82 14.86
CA PRO A 457 -1.55 34.40 13.87
C PRO A 457 -0.12 34.60 14.37
N LEU A 458 0.60 33.50 14.64
CA LEU A 458 2.03 33.53 14.96
C LEU A 458 2.91 33.52 13.70
N PHE A 459 2.43 32.96 12.57
CA PHE A 459 3.21 32.76 11.33
C PHE A 459 2.52 33.31 10.07
N ALA A 460 3.26 33.47 8.96
CA ALA A 460 2.80 34.17 7.74
C ALA A 460 1.61 33.50 7.01
N LYS A 461 1.60 32.16 6.87
CA LYS A 461 0.44 31.43 6.31
C LYS A 461 -0.79 31.48 7.23
N GLN A 462 -0.57 31.55 8.54
CA GLN A 462 -1.65 31.72 9.52
C GLN A 462 -2.24 33.12 9.44
N ARG A 463 -1.45 34.17 9.12
CA ARG A 463 -1.98 35.53 8.88
C ARG A 463 -2.95 35.59 7.71
N GLN A 464 -2.67 34.86 6.62
CA GLN A 464 -3.59 34.78 5.46
C GLN A 464 -4.88 34.03 5.82
N ASN A 465 -4.79 32.88 6.48
CA ASN A 465 -5.98 32.16 6.96
C ASN A 465 -6.78 32.98 7.96
N THR A 466 -6.12 33.75 8.83
CA THR A 466 -6.78 34.65 9.77
C THR A 466 -7.53 35.76 9.05
N VAL A 467 -6.95 36.40 8.03
CA VAL A 467 -7.64 37.41 7.19
C VAL A 467 -8.85 36.80 6.49
N LEU A 468 -8.68 35.62 5.88
CA LEU A 468 -9.76 34.93 5.20
C LEU A 468 -10.92 34.59 6.15
N LEU A 469 -10.62 34.10 7.35
CA LEU A 469 -11.63 33.75 8.35
C LEU A 469 -12.26 34.97 9.02
N SER A 470 -11.53 36.07 9.23
CA SER A 470 -12.06 37.27 9.90
C SER A 470 -12.72 38.26 8.96
N ASP A 471 -12.09 38.53 7.81
CA ASP A 471 -12.46 39.65 6.94
C ASP A 471 -13.37 39.18 5.80
N ASP A 472 -13.11 38.00 5.24
CA ASP A 472 -13.87 37.46 4.10
C ASP A 472 -15.07 36.61 4.55
N PHE A 473 -14.84 35.59 5.39
CA PHE A 473 -15.91 34.71 5.88
C PHE A 473 -16.63 35.25 7.11
N LYS A 474 -16.05 36.21 7.84
CA LYS A 474 -16.61 36.77 9.08
C LYS A 474 -17.02 35.69 10.08
N VAL A 475 -16.10 34.76 10.35
CA VAL A 475 -16.28 33.64 11.27
C VAL A 475 -15.23 33.61 12.39
N ALA A 476 -14.34 34.60 12.44
CA ALA A 476 -13.31 34.74 13.46
C ALA A 476 -13.05 36.21 13.83
N VAL A 477 -12.74 36.49 15.10
CA VAL A 477 -12.17 37.78 15.53
C VAL A 477 -10.66 37.68 15.44
N ARG A 478 -10.07 38.57 14.64
CA ARG A 478 -8.62 38.66 14.45
C ARG A 478 -7.98 39.43 15.59
N VAL A 479 -6.97 38.84 16.24
CA VAL A 479 -6.14 39.57 17.20
C VAL A 479 -5.05 40.35 16.46
N GLN A 480 -4.99 41.67 16.68
CA GLN A 480 -3.89 42.50 16.18
C GLN A 480 -2.65 42.29 17.06
N ALA A 481 -1.72 41.45 16.58
CA ALA A 481 -0.46 41.21 17.26
C ALA A 481 0.49 42.42 17.13
N ASN A 482 0.53 43.28 18.14
CA ASN A 482 1.70 44.10 18.45
C ASN A 482 2.46 43.47 19.61
N GLU A 483 3.78 43.66 19.70
CA GLU A 483 4.73 42.94 20.60
C GLU A 483 4.41 42.97 22.12
N LYS A 484 3.33 43.61 22.55
CA LYS A 484 2.80 43.51 23.92
C LYS A 484 1.27 43.44 23.91
N VAL A 485 0.71 42.26 23.66
CA VAL A 485 -0.69 42.01 24.01
C VAL A 485 -0.75 41.57 25.48
N VAL A 486 -1.36 42.38 26.33
CA VAL A 486 -1.46 42.16 27.78
C VAL A 486 -2.77 41.40 28.08
N ARG A 487 -2.79 40.53 29.12
CA ARG A 487 -3.96 39.73 29.56
C ARG A 487 -5.31 40.47 29.55
N VAL A 488 -5.32 41.79 29.81
CA VAL A 488 -6.51 42.64 29.82
C VAL A 488 -7.14 42.82 28.42
N GLN A 489 -6.33 42.87 27.36
CA GLN A 489 -6.83 42.98 25.98
C GLN A 489 -7.46 41.67 25.50
N ILE A 490 -6.88 40.51 25.85
CA ILE A 490 -7.47 39.19 25.56
C ILE A 490 -8.83 39.05 26.22
N ALA A 491 -8.95 39.47 27.48
CA ALA A 491 -10.23 39.48 28.19
C ALA A 491 -11.27 40.40 27.54
N GLY A 492 -10.84 41.51 26.91
CA GLY A 492 -11.71 42.41 26.14
C GLY A 492 -12.22 41.79 24.84
N TYR A 493 -11.35 41.12 24.08
CA TYR A 493 -11.75 40.39 22.86
C TYR A 493 -12.70 39.24 23.17
N VAL A 494 -12.41 38.46 24.22
CA VAL A 494 -13.27 37.38 24.71
C VAL A 494 -14.64 37.93 25.14
N ARG A 495 -14.68 39.04 25.89
CA ARG A 495 -15.95 39.65 26.32
C ARG A 495 -16.77 40.22 25.17
N GLY A 496 -16.13 40.82 24.15
CA GLY A 496 -16.82 41.30 22.95
C GLY A 496 -17.42 40.19 22.08
N LEU A 497 -16.79 39.00 22.06
CA LEU A 497 -17.30 37.80 21.40
C LEU A 497 -18.46 37.15 22.17
N ILE A 498 -18.41 37.17 23.50
CA ILE A 498 -19.45 36.56 24.37
C ILE A 498 -20.70 37.45 24.50
N GLU A 499 -20.52 38.77 24.60
CA GLU A 499 -21.59 39.70 25.04
C GLU A 499 -21.92 40.79 24.01
N GLY A 500 -21.13 40.92 22.93
CA GLY A 500 -21.24 42.00 21.95
C GLY A 500 -22.03 41.63 20.69
N ASP A 501 -22.58 42.64 20.02
CA ASP A 501 -23.29 42.50 18.74
C ASP A 501 -22.45 41.83 17.63
N GLU A 502 -21.12 41.92 17.74
CA GLU A 502 -20.14 41.31 16.83
C GLU A 502 -20.11 39.78 16.96
N GLY A 503 -20.14 39.23 18.19
CA GLY A 503 -20.21 37.78 18.43
C GLY A 503 -21.50 37.14 17.89
N ASN A 504 -22.63 37.82 18.11
CA ASN A 504 -23.93 37.39 17.56
C ASN A 504 -23.94 37.39 16.02
N MET A 505 -23.27 38.36 15.38
CA MET A 505 -23.12 38.39 13.92
C MET A 505 -22.25 37.23 13.41
N LEU A 506 -21.13 36.95 14.07
CA LEU A 506 -20.20 35.86 13.69
C LEU A 506 -20.87 34.49 13.83
N GLN A 507 -21.63 34.28 14.90
CA GLN A 507 -22.36 33.02 15.11
C GLN A 507 -23.45 32.81 14.03
N LYS A 508 -24.10 33.89 13.60
CA LYS A 508 -25.05 33.83 12.48
C LYS A 508 -24.37 33.53 11.15
N CYS A 509 -23.24 34.18 10.84
CA CYS A 509 -22.47 33.89 9.63
C CYS A 509 -21.96 32.44 9.60
N MET A 510 -21.59 31.89 10.77
CA MET A 510 -21.14 30.51 10.90
C MET A 510 -22.27 29.50 10.68
N GLU A 511 -23.46 29.75 11.23
CA GLU A 511 -24.63 28.91 10.95
C GLU A 511 -25.04 28.98 9.47
N ASP A 512 -24.97 30.15 8.83
CA ASP A 512 -25.19 30.30 7.39
C ASP A 512 -24.15 29.50 6.56
N LEU A 513 -22.88 29.50 6.98
CA LEU A 513 -21.80 28.73 6.34
C LEU A 513 -22.00 27.21 6.51
N LYS A 514 -22.44 26.78 7.70
CA LYS A 514 -22.75 25.40 8.05
C LYS A 514 -23.98 24.89 7.30
N GLU A 515 -25.00 25.74 7.13
CA GLU A 515 -26.20 25.45 6.35
C GLU A 515 -25.88 25.38 4.85
N ALA A 516 -25.00 26.26 4.36
CA ALA A 516 -24.47 26.21 2.99
C ALA A 516 -23.66 24.94 2.73
N ALA A 517 -22.77 24.55 3.66
CA ALA A 517 -22.04 23.29 3.62
C ALA A 517 -22.99 22.08 3.64
N LYS A 518 -24.03 22.08 4.49
CA LYS A 518 -25.07 21.05 4.51
C LYS A 518 -25.89 20.99 3.22
N LYS A 519 -26.23 22.12 2.61
CA LYS A 519 -26.94 22.16 1.32
C LYS A 519 -26.08 21.64 0.18
N ALA A 520 -24.78 21.91 0.19
CA ALA A 520 -23.84 21.34 -0.76
C ALA A 520 -23.68 19.80 -0.59
N MET A 521 -23.88 19.27 0.63
CA MET A 521 -23.70 17.85 0.95
C MET A 521 -24.71 16.87 0.33
N GLY A 522 -25.92 17.28 -0.07
CA GLY A 522 -26.95 16.32 -0.50
C GLY A 522 -27.18 15.17 0.51
N LYS A 523 -27.87 14.08 0.14
CA LYS A 523 -28.16 12.97 1.06
C LYS A 523 -27.00 11.99 1.30
N ASP A 524 -25.91 12.05 0.54
CA ASP A 524 -24.88 11.00 0.52
C ASP A 524 -23.60 11.30 1.33
N GLY A 525 -23.57 12.38 2.13
CA GLY A 525 -22.73 12.49 3.33
C GLY A 525 -21.24 12.08 3.23
N SER A 526 -20.57 12.30 2.10
CA SER A 526 -19.14 11.97 1.93
C SER A 526 -18.23 13.16 2.27
N PRO A 527 -17.39 13.11 3.34
CA PRO A 527 -16.48 14.18 3.74
C PRO A 527 -15.45 14.57 2.67
N THR A 528 -15.18 13.66 1.73
CA THR A 528 -14.22 13.82 0.63
C THR A 528 -14.67 14.87 -0.38
N LYS A 529 -15.98 15.02 -0.58
CA LYS A 529 -16.56 15.98 -1.53
C LYS A 529 -16.51 17.42 -0.98
N LEU A 530 -16.74 17.57 0.33
CA LEU A 530 -16.58 18.83 1.07
C LEU A 530 -15.12 19.31 1.02
N LEU A 531 -14.15 18.40 1.21
CA LEU A 531 -12.73 18.74 1.09
C LEU A 531 -12.34 19.18 -0.32
N ALA A 532 -12.95 18.61 -1.36
CA ALA A 532 -12.72 18.99 -2.75
C ALA A 532 -13.36 20.34 -3.12
N GLU A 533 -14.58 20.61 -2.67
CA GLU A 533 -15.26 21.90 -2.90
C GLU A 533 -14.63 23.03 -2.08
N VAL A 534 -14.27 22.79 -0.83
CA VAL A 534 -13.52 23.77 -0.02
C VAL A 534 -12.13 23.99 -0.62
N ALA A 535 -11.45 22.95 -1.13
CA ALA A 535 -10.19 23.13 -1.86
C ALA A 535 -10.36 23.90 -3.17
N GLN A 536 -11.49 23.72 -3.89
CA GLN A 536 -11.80 24.45 -5.11
C GLN A 536 -12.09 25.93 -4.84
N ILE A 537 -12.88 26.24 -3.82
CA ILE A 537 -13.15 27.63 -3.37
C ILE A 537 -11.85 28.33 -2.93
N LEU A 538 -10.95 27.59 -2.27
CA LEU A 538 -9.62 28.08 -1.88
C LEU A 538 -8.66 28.23 -3.09
N SER A 539 -8.88 27.48 -4.16
CA SER A 539 -8.15 27.59 -5.44
C SER A 539 -8.65 28.77 -6.28
N ASP A 540 -9.97 28.96 -6.38
CA ASP A 540 -10.61 30.01 -7.19
C ASP A 540 -10.41 31.41 -6.59
N SER A 541 -10.14 31.49 -5.28
CA SER A 541 -9.70 32.71 -4.58
C SER A 541 -8.20 33.02 -4.75
N GLY A 542 -7.46 32.21 -5.51
CA GLY A 542 -6.04 32.42 -5.80
C GLY A 542 -5.10 32.08 -4.65
N THR A 543 -5.53 31.21 -3.72
CA THR A 543 -4.79 30.88 -2.49
C THR A 543 -4.04 29.53 -2.57
N ILE A 544 -3.90 28.94 -3.75
CA ILE A 544 -3.03 27.77 -4.04
C ILE A 544 -2.09 28.11 -5.18
#